data_AF-A0A955DT63-F1
#
_entry.id   AF-A0A955DT63-F1
#
_cell.length_a   1.000
_cell.length_b   1.000
_cell.length_c   1.000
_cell.angle_alpha   90.00
_cell.angle_beta   90.00
_cell.angle_gamma   90.00
#
_symmetry.space_group_name_H-M   'P 1'
#
loop_
_entity.id
_entity.type
_entity.pdbx_description
1 polymer ?
#
loop_
_entity_poly.entity_id
_entity_poly.type
_entity_poly.pdbx_seq_one_letter_code
_entity_poly.pdbx_strand_id
1 'polypeptide(L)'
;VQGIGASGNMLYMQTAQPHVFDEVSVDAGVNVGFWGWGTAAVDFEHDGDLDIVATNGQGSAFDDPNVLFLNNGDMTFTESAAAAGIDDEELGRGLVTFDLENDGDQDILIVPWDHQLIFYRNDLDNTNGWTRLFFDTSAVDALAPDGFGTRVHIHLSNGTTILRLLDGGSNYLSQSELSVHAGLGQSTIDAIDVMWADGHTLTLAAVPAKRTWTISARHNCPGDWNLDGALDIFDIIEYLSDLDAGHPQADLNADGAADIFDILAYLNDFASGC
;
A
#
# COMPACT_ATOMS: atom_id res chain seq x y z
N VAL A 1 21.63 31.22 16.35
CA VAL A 1 20.35 30.77 15.78
C VAL A 1 20.70 29.62 14.85
N GLN A 2 20.62 28.38 15.33
CA GLN A 2 20.71 27.23 14.44
C GLN A 2 19.54 27.35 13.47
N GLY A 3 19.84 27.32 12.17
CA GLY A 3 18.83 27.46 11.13
C GLY A 3 17.84 26.30 11.17
N ILE A 4 16.63 26.59 10.70
CA ILE A 4 15.62 25.60 10.32
C ILE A 4 16.32 24.60 9.39
N GLY A 5 16.45 23.34 9.80
CA GLY A 5 17.18 22.29 9.06
C GLY A 5 18.56 21.87 9.60
N ALA A 6 19.01 22.39 10.75
CA ALA A 6 20.27 21.95 11.39
C ALA A 6 20.12 20.76 12.36
N SER A 7 18.91 20.20 12.53
CA SER A 7 18.61 19.10 13.47
C SER A 7 18.06 17.83 12.79
N GLY A 8 18.33 17.65 11.50
CA GLY A 8 18.04 16.44 10.69
C GLY A 8 16.58 16.25 10.25
N ASN A 9 16.02 15.04 10.40
CA ASN A 9 14.74 14.65 9.80
C ASN A 9 13.57 15.52 10.33
N MET A 10 12.62 15.88 9.46
CA MET A 10 11.52 16.79 9.76
C MET A 10 10.18 16.16 9.40
N LEU A 11 9.15 16.42 10.21
CA LEU A 11 7.79 15.95 9.96
C LEU A 11 6.89 17.15 9.67
N TYR A 12 6.28 17.15 8.49
CA TYR A 12 5.32 18.17 8.07
C TYR A 12 3.91 17.58 8.01
N MET A 13 2.99 18.15 8.77
CA MET A 13 1.60 17.69 8.83
C MET A 13 0.68 18.70 8.15
N GLN A 14 -0.23 18.22 7.32
CA GLN A 14 -1.20 19.08 6.65
C GLN A 14 -2.17 19.66 7.69
N THR A 15 -2.39 20.97 7.62
CA THR A 15 -3.37 21.66 8.44
C THR A 15 -4.80 21.48 7.90
N ALA A 16 -5.79 22.00 8.63
CA ALA A 16 -7.17 22.06 8.12
C ALA A 16 -7.33 22.90 6.84
N GLN A 17 -6.34 23.76 6.51
CA GLN A 17 -6.32 24.48 5.25
C GLN A 17 -5.64 23.61 4.18
N PRO A 18 -6.28 23.38 3.02
CA PRO A 18 -5.67 22.64 1.92
C PRO A 18 -4.32 23.24 1.51
N HIS A 19 -3.33 22.37 1.27
CA HIS A 19 -1.98 22.74 0.82
C HIS A 19 -1.16 23.60 1.80
N VAL A 20 -1.56 23.65 3.08
CA VAL A 20 -0.78 24.30 4.15
C VAL A 20 -0.30 23.23 5.11
N PHE A 21 0.99 23.26 5.46
CA PHE A 21 1.66 22.27 6.31
C PHE A 21 2.38 22.94 7.47
N ASP A 22 2.26 22.36 8.66
CA ASP A 22 3.02 22.74 9.86
C ASP A 22 4.19 21.78 10.05
N GLU A 23 5.34 22.31 10.42
CA GLU A 23 6.48 21.51 10.87
C GLU A 23 6.28 21.17 12.35
N VAL A 24 6.18 19.88 12.69
CA VAL A 24 5.75 19.42 14.01
C VAL A 24 6.73 18.45 14.67
N SER A 25 7.92 18.24 14.10
CA SER A 25 8.82 17.16 14.54
C SER A 25 9.18 17.21 16.02
N VAL A 26 9.36 18.40 16.61
CA VAL A 26 9.69 18.55 18.03
C VAL A 26 8.51 18.15 18.92
N ASP A 27 7.32 18.65 18.62
CA ASP A 27 6.12 18.39 19.42
C ASP A 27 5.65 16.94 19.26
N ALA A 28 5.83 16.35 18.07
CA ALA A 28 5.53 14.95 17.78
C ALA A 28 6.58 13.97 18.33
N GLY A 29 7.75 14.44 18.78
CA GLY A 29 8.81 13.57 19.31
C GLY A 29 9.69 12.89 18.27
N VAL A 30 9.66 13.35 17.01
CA VAL A 30 10.41 12.76 15.88
C VAL A 30 11.58 13.64 15.39
N ASN A 31 11.94 14.70 16.12
CA ASN A 31 13.11 15.54 15.81
C ASN A 31 14.43 14.83 16.18
N VAL A 32 14.69 13.66 15.59
CA VAL A 32 15.96 12.96 15.71
C VAL A 32 16.77 13.20 14.46
N GLY A 33 17.93 13.80 14.66
CA GLY A 33 18.69 14.43 13.59
C GLY A 33 19.87 13.61 13.10
N PHE A 34 19.73 13.00 11.91
CA PHE A 34 20.81 12.31 11.20
C PHE A 34 20.73 12.59 9.70
N TRP A 35 21.70 12.10 8.93
CA TRP A 35 21.69 12.25 7.47
C TRP A 35 20.78 11.21 6.81
N GLY A 36 19.50 11.54 6.67
CA GLY A 36 18.49 10.64 6.11
C GLY A 36 18.61 10.37 4.61
N TRP A 37 18.40 9.11 4.23
CA TRP A 37 18.40 8.66 2.82
C TRP A 37 17.10 7.97 2.41
N GLY A 38 16.38 7.41 3.38
CA GLY A 38 15.07 6.85 3.13
C GLY A 38 14.18 6.80 4.35
N THR A 39 12.89 6.85 4.09
CA THR A 39 11.84 6.73 5.10
C THR A 39 10.66 5.97 4.50
N ALA A 40 9.91 5.28 5.36
CA ALA A 40 8.65 4.66 5.03
C ALA A 40 7.68 4.83 6.21
N ALA A 41 6.39 4.92 5.90
CA ALA A 41 5.32 4.90 6.88
C ALA A 41 4.58 3.57 6.77
N VAL A 42 4.64 2.77 7.84
CA VAL A 42 4.15 1.38 7.90
C VAL A 42 3.61 1.14 9.31
N ASP A 43 2.58 0.31 9.46
CA ASP A 43 2.00 -0.09 10.75
C ASP A 43 2.65 -1.40 11.19
N PHE A 44 3.67 -1.33 12.06
CA PHE A 44 4.53 -2.47 12.41
C PHE A 44 3.95 -3.35 13.53
N GLU A 45 3.03 -2.84 14.35
CA GLU A 45 2.37 -3.53 15.46
C GLU A 45 0.90 -3.91 15.19
N HIS A 46 0.41 -3.58 14.00
CA HIS A 46 -0.96 -3.82 13.54
C HIS A 46 -2.03 -3.11 14.38
N ASP A 47 -1.75 -1.94 14.94
CA ASP A 47 -2.70 -1.21 15.78
C ASP A 47 -3.63 -0.26 14.99
N GLY A 48 -3.31 -0.04 13.71
CA GLY A 48 -4.07 0.78 12.77
C GLY A 48 -3.44 2.14 12.49
N ASP A 49 -2.48 2.57 13.30
CA ASP A 49 -1.74 3.82 13.14
C ASP A 49 -0.45 3.57 12.34
N LEU A 50 -0.06 4.54 11.51
CA LEU A 50 1.19 4.43 10.74
C LEU A 50 2.36 4.89 11.60
N ASP A 51 3.37 4.03 11.72
CA ASP A 51 4.69 4.33 12.29
C ASP A 51 5.61 4.92 11.22
N ILE A 52 6.80 5.34 11.64
CA ILE A 52 7.80 5.90 10.74
C ILE A 52 9.13 5.19 10.98
N VAL A 53 9.67 4.58 9.93
CA VAL A 53 11.06 4.12 9.92
C VAL A 53 11.88 5.02 9.00
N ALA A 54 13.13 5.30 9.37
CA ALA A 54 14.07 6.00 8.51
C ALA A 54 15.49 5.44 8.63
N THR A 55 16.19 5.40 7.50
CA THR A 55 17.59 5.00 7.41
C THR A 55 18.50 6.20 7.18
N ASN A 56 19.64 6.21 7.86
CA ASN A 56 20.56 7.34 7.92
C ASN A 56 22.01 6.93 7.61
N GLY A 57 22.86 7.92 7.35
CA GLY A 57 24.31 7.71 7.23
C GLY A 57 25.06 8.84 6.54
N GLN A 58 25.97 9.50 7.24
CA GLN A 58 26.78 10.59 6.69
C GLN A 58 28.18 10.12 6.24
N GLY A 59 28.46 10.20 4.94
CA GLY A 59 29.80 9.90 4.42
C GLY A 59 30.23 8.48 4.80
N SER A 60 31.39 8.33 5.47
CA SER A 60 31.91 7.06 5.97
C SER A 60 31.91 6.97 7.51
N ALA A 61 31.11 7.80 8.18
CA ALA A 61 30.99 7.81 9.63
C ALA A 61 29.83 6.90 10.07
N PHE A 62 30.11 5.98 10.99
CA PHE A 62 29.14 5.09 11.60
C PHE A 62 28.73 5.72 12.93
N ASP A 63 27.93 6.77 12.86
CA ASP A 63 27.39 7.51 14.02
C ASP A 63 25.97 8.07 13.78
N ASP A 64 25.34 7.62 12.68
CA ASP A 64 24.00 7.99 12.24
C ASP A 64 23.13 6.71 12.19
N PRO A 65 22.52 6.27 13.32
CA PRO A 65 21.73 5.05 13.37
C PRO A 65 20.41 5.19 12.60
N ASN A 66 19.82 4.07 12.18
CA ASN A 66 18.42 4.08 11.76
C ASN A 66 17.50 4.43 12.94
N VAL A 67 16.32 4.95 12.62
CA VAL A 67 15.31 5.32 13.62
C VAL A 67 13.97 4.66 13.29
N LEU A 68 13.25 4.27 14.33
CA LEU A 68 11.90 3.73 14.27
C LEU A 68 11.05 4.51 15.27
N PHE A 69 9.98 5.13 14.80
CA PHE A 69 9.07 5.93 15.60
C PHE A 69 7.71 5.25 15.58
N LEU A 70 7.37 4.60 16.70
CA LEU A 70 6.06 3.99 16.88
C LEU A 70 5.03 5.08 17.20
N ASN A 71 3.87 5.04 16.55
CA ASN A 71 2.83 6.05 16.71
C ASN A 71 2.02 5.78 17.97
N ASN A 72 1.88 6.78 18.83
CA ASN A 72 1.13 6.62 20.09
C ASN A 72 -0.40 6.80 19.92
N GLY A 73 -0.88 7.00 18.69
CA GLY A 73 -2.30 7.25 18.36
C GLY A 73 -2.81 8.65 18.68
N ASP A 74 -1.92 9.56 19.08
CA ASP A 74 -2.23 10.95 19.43
C ASP A 74 -1.36 11.99 18.68
N MET A 75 -0.81 11.58 17.54
CA MET A 75 0.16 12.34 16.72
C MET A 75 1.52 12.58 17.39
N THR A 76 1.79 11.91 18.51
CA THR A 76 3.14 11.79 19.07
C THR A 76 3.71 10.41 18.79
N PHE A 77 5.03 10.30 18.84
CA PHE A 77 5.75 9.07 18.54
C PHE A 77 6.78 8.73 19.60
N THR A 78 7.08 7.43 19.70
CA THR A 78 8.12 6.89 20.58
C THR A 78 9.26 6.31 19.74
N GLU A 79 10.46 6.90 19.83
CA GLU A 79 11.68 6.34 19.22
C GLU A 79 12.00 4.98 19.87
N SER A 80 12.08 3.95 19.04
CA SER A 80 12.11 2.55 19.45
C SER A 80 13.11 1.70 18.66
N ALA A 81 14.01 2.28 17.85
CA ALA A 81 14.93 1.51 17.01
C ALA A 81 15.83 0.59 17.84
N ALA A 82 16.38 1.08 18.95
CA ALA A 82 17.22 0.27 19.84
C ALA A 82 16.44 -0.86 20.53
N ALA A 83 15.16 -0.63 20.83
CA ALA A 83 14.29 -1.65 21.41
C ALA A 83 13.89 -2.71 20.38
N ALA A 84 13.67 -2.31 19.13
CA ALA A 84 13.41 -3.19 17.99
C ALA A 84 14.68 -3.88 17.45
N GLY A 85 15.87 -3.39 17.81
CA GLY A 85 17.16 -3.91 17.37
C GLY A 85 17.52 -3.53 15.93
N ILE A 86 17.01 -2.39 15.44
CA ILE A 86 17.27 -1.89 14.08
C ILE A 86 18.15 -0.63 14.03
N ASP A 87 18.66 -0.18 15.18
CA ASP A 87 19.48 1.03 15.36
C ASP A 87 20.94 0.89 14.88
N ASP A 88 21.20 0.05 13.88
CA ASP A 88 22.52 -0.05 13.28
C ASP A 88 22.92 1.27 12.58
N GLU A 89 24.24 1.49 12.49
CA GLU A 89 24.85 2.70 11.92
C GLU A 89 25.50 2.43 10.54
N GLU A 90 25.12 1.36 9.84
CA GLU A 90 25.79 0.84 8.63
C GLU A 90 25.50 1.65 7.36
N LEU A 91 25.36 2.98 7.46
CA LEU A 91 25.30 3.89 6.31
C LEU A 91 24.20 3.55 5.29
N GLY A 92 22.97 3.34 5.75
CA GLY A 92 21.87 2.97 4.87
C GLY A 92 21.60 4.01 3.77
N ARG A 93 21.16 3.51 2.61
CA ARG A 93 20.83 4.32 1.41
C ARG A 93 19.45 3.98 0.89
N GLY A 94 19.14 2.70 0.76
CA GLY A 94 17.80 2.22 0.44
C GLY A 94 17.13 1.60 1.65
N LEU A 95 15.82 1.79 1.76
CA LEU A 95 14.94 1.18 2.74
C LEU A 95 13.73 0.61 1.99
N VAL A 96 13.48 -0.69 2.17
CA VAL A 96 12.39 -1.45 1.56
C VAL A 96 11.58 -2.09 2.68
N THR A 97 10.26 -1.97 2.59
CA THR A 97 9.31 -2.64 3.49
C THR A 97 8.44 -3.61 2.70
N PHE A 98 8.22 -4.80 3.24
CA PHE A 98 7.48 -5.90 2.61
C PHE A 98 7.23 -7.02 3.62
N ASP A 99 6.30 -7.92 3.35
CA ASP A 99 6.04 -9.11 4.18
C ASP A 99 6.61 -10.34 3.46
N LEU A 100 7.81 -10.78 3.88
CA LEU A 100 8.63 -11.78 3.18
C LEU A 100 7.98 -13.19 3.22
N GLU A 101 7.50 -13.60 4.39
CA GLU A 101 6.93 -14.93 4.63
C GLU A 101 5.43 -15.03 4.38
N ASN A 102 4.75 -13.91 4.11
CA ASN A 102 3.31 -13.80 3.93
C ASN A 102 2.50 -14.10 5.20
N ASP A 103 2.99 -13.68 6.37
CA ASP A 103 2.28 -13.81 7.66
C ASP A 103 1.62 -12.50 8.13
N GLY A 104 1.84 -11.42 7.39
CA GLY A 104 1.26 -10.10 7.58
C GLY A 104 2.19 -9.10 8.25
N ASP A 105 3.25 -9.56 8.89
CA ASP A 105 4.17 -8.70 9.63
C ASP A 105 5.10 -8.01 8.61
N GLN A 106 5.18 -6.68 8.67
CA GLN A 106 6.02 -5.94 7.74
C GLN A 106 7.48 -5.99 8.18
N ASP A 107 8.34 -6.50 7.29
CA ASP A 107 9.78 -6.57 7.45
C ASP A 107 10.48 -5.34 6.87
N ILE A 108 11.76 -5.18 7.19
CA ILE A 108 12.61 -4.12 6.66
C ILE A 108 13.86 -4.73 6.01
N LEU A 109 14.17 -4.28 4.80
CA LEU A 109 15.47 -4.51 4.15
C LEU A 109 16.15 -3.16 3.94
N ILE A 110 17.36 -3.02 4.48
CA ILE A 110 18.21 -1.85 4.28
C ILE A 110 19.31 -2.19 3.28
N VAL A 111 19.59 -1.23 2.40
CA VAL A 111 20.69 -1.25 1.43
C VAL A 111 21.75 -0.24 1.86
N PRO A 112 22.76 -0.65 2.62
CA PRO A 112 23.94 0.15 2.95
C PRO A 112 24.79 0.61 1.76
N TRP A 113 25.52 1.70 1.94
CA TRP A 113 26.60 2.08 1.03
C TRP A 113 27.86 1.23 1.29
N ASP A 114 28.31 0.48 0.28
CA ASP A 114 29.57 -0.32 0.30
C ASP A 114 29.62 -1.43 1.37
N HIS A 115 28.45 -1.87 1.84
CA HIS A 115 28.27 -2.83 2.93
C HIS A 115 27.25 -3.91 2.55
N GLN A 116 27.09 -4.95 3.39
CA GLN A 116 26.15 -6.03 3.13
C GLN A 116 24.70 -5.58 3.30
N LEU A 117 23.77 -6.20 2.59
CA LEU A 117 22.34 -6.02 2.84
C LEU A 117 22.00 -6.44 4.27
N ILE A 118 21.17 -5.65 4.93
CA ILE A 118 20.72 -5.92 6.29
C ILE A 118 19.21 -6.16 6.25
N PHE A 119 18.80 -7.32 6.72
CA PHE A 119 17.40 -7.74 6.77
C PHE A 119 16.96 -7.82 8.22
N TYR A 120 15.89 -7.11 8.53
CA TYR A 120 15.21 -7.08 9.81
C TYR A 120 13.85 -7.75 9.64
N ARG A 121 13.74 -8.93 10.25
CA ARG A 121 12.48 -9.68 10.29
C ARG A 121 11.64 -9.20 11.45
N ASN A 122 10.40 -8.80 11.19
CA ASN A 122 9.42 -8.51 12.22
C ASN A 122 8.67 -9.80 12.55
N ASP A 123 8.44 -10.08 13.83
CA ASP A 123 7.76 -11.30 14.29
C ASP A 123 6.80 -10.92 15.43
N LEU A 124 5.52 -10.70 15.11
CA LEU A 124 4.47 -10.36 16.07
C LEU A 124 3.86 -11.61 16.71
N ASP A 125 3.17 -11.42 17.84
CA ASP A 125 2.48 -12.50 18.56
C ASP A 125 1.11 -12.88 17.94
N ASN A 126 0.78 -12.29 16.78
CA ASN A 126 -0.46 -12.48 16.04
C ASN A 126 -1.73 -12.15 16.88
N THR A 127 -1.65 -11.21 17.83
CA THR A 127 -2.81 -10.75 18.61
C THR A 127 -3.69 -9.79 17.82
N ASN A 128 -3.09 -8.82 17.14
CA ASN A 128 -3.80 -7.84 16.31
C ASN A 128 -4.13 -8.41 14.92
N GLY A 129 -5.19 -7.89 14.31
CA GLY A 129 -5.61 -8.20 12.94
C GLY A 129 -4.88 -7.32 11.93
N TRP A 130 -4.73 -7.82 10.71
CA TRP A 130 -4.15 -7.09 9.58
C TRP A 130 -4.88 -7.43 8.29
N THR A 131 -4.69 -6.65 7.23
CA THR A 131 -5.06 -7.03 5.86
C THR A 131 -4.00 -6.52 4.89
N ARG A 132 -3.72 -7.30 3.85
CA ARG A 132 -2.83 -6.90 2.75
C ARG A 132 -3.55 -7.05 1.42
N LEU A 133 -3.48 -6.04 0.57
CA LEU A 133 -4.19 -5.97 -0.70
C LEU A 133 -3.20 -5.71 -1.84
N PHE A 134 -3.14 -6.64 -2.79
CA PHE A 134 -2.57 -6.45 -4.11
C PHE A 134 -3.68 -6.11 -5.10
N PHE A 135 -3.30 -5.50 -6.22
CA PHE A 135 -4.24 -5.03 -7.22
C PHE A 135 -3.86 -5.55 -8.59
N ASP A 136 -4.80 -6.24 -9.23
CA ASP A 136 -4.65 -6.72 -10.60
C ASP A 136 -5.41 -5.79 -11.55
N THR A 137 -4.66 -4.91 -12.21
CA THR A 137 -5.16 -3.98 -13.22
C THR A 137 -4.86 -4.44 -14.64
N SER A 138 -4.31 -5.66 -14.83
CA SER A 138 -3.99 -6.19 -16.17
C SER A 138 -5.22 -6.29 -17.08
N ALA A 139 -6.40 -6.34 -16.45
CA ALA A 139 -7.70 -6.38 -17.08
C ALA A 139 -8.32 -5.00 -17.40
N VAL A 140 -7.60 -3.87 -17.27
CA VAL A 140 -8.10 -2.54 -17.64
C VAL A 140 -6.96 -1.68 -18.20
N ASP A 141 -6.92 -1.47 -19.52
CA ASP A 141 -5.83 -0.74 -20.21
C ASP A 141 -5.65 0.72 -19.74
N ALA A 142 -6.73 1.34 -19.25
CA ALA A 142 -6.71 2.71 -18.77
C ALA A 142 -6.06 2.85 -17.37
N LEU A 143 -5.87 1.74 -16.65
CA LEU A 143 -5.28 1.72 -15.32
C LEU A 143 -3.79 1.42 -15.39
N ALA A 144 -3.03 2.07 -14.51
CA ALA A 144 -1.62 1.77 -14.36
C ALA A 144 -1.45 0.33 -13.83
N PRO A 145 -0.38 -0.39 -14.25
CA PRO A 145 -0.07 -1.73 -13.73
C PRO A 145 0.01 -1.75 -12.20
N ASP A 146 -0.25 -2.91 -11.62
CA ASP A 146 -0.13 -3.17 -10.17
C ASP A 146 -0.96 -2.22 -9.28
N GLY A 147 -2.01 -1.59 -9.82
CA GLY A 147 -2.93 -0.72 -9.06
C GLY A 147 -2.42 0.67 -8.71
N PHE A 148 -1.34 1.16 -9.33
CA PHE A 148 -0.81 2.49 -9.03
C PHE A 148 -1.89 3.59 -9.10
N GLY A 149 -1.92 4.45 -8.07
CA GLY A 149 -2.89 5.54 -7.93
C GLY A 149 -4.20 5.13 -7.25
N THR A 150 -4.34 3.85 -6.86
CA THR A 150 -5.52 3.35 -6.14
C THR A 150 -5.58 3.94 -4.74
N ARG A 151 -6.79 4.35 -4.33
CA ARG A 151 -7.09 4.76 -2.95
C ARG A 151 -7.97 3.71 -2.30
N VAL A 152 -7.69 3.39 -1.04
CA VAL A 152 -8.42 2.36 -0.30
C VAL A 152 -8.91 2.96 1.02
N HIS A 153 -10.23 2.92 1.23
CA HIS A 153 -10.82 3.13 2.55
C HIS A 153 -11.18 1.78 3.16
N ILE A 154 -10.68 1.49 4.35
CA ILE A 154 -11.00 0.28 5.11
C ILE A 154 -11.86 0.71 6.30
N HIS A 155 -13.12 0.31 6.28
CA HIS A 155 -14.09 0.62 7.32
C HIS A 155 -14.09 -0.48 8.37
N LEU A 156 -13.81 -0.10 9.61
CA LEU A 156 -13.71 -1.02 10.74
C LEU A 156 -14.99 -0.98 11.59
N SER A 157 -15.29 -2.11 12.21
CA SER A 157 -16.41 -2.31 13.15
C SER A 157 -16.43 -1.38 14.37
N ASN A 158 -15.30 -0.75 14.71
CA ASN A 158 -15.22 0.26 15.77
C ASN A 158 -15.59 1.69 15.28
N GLY A 159 -15.93 1.85 14.00
CA GLY A 159 -16.27 3.12 13.36
C GLY A 159 -15.08 3.88 12.77
N THR A 160 -13.85 3.40 12.93
CA THR A 160 -12.66 3.97 12.31
C THR A 160 -12.66 3.67 10.80
N THR A 161 -12.19 4.63 10.00
CA THR A 161 -11.90 4.42 8.57
C THR A 161 -10.43 4.68 8.33
N ILE A 162 -9.71 3.66 7.88
CA ILE A 162 -8.30 3.75 7.51
C ILE A 162 -8.22 4.12 6.02
N LEU A 163 -7.46 5.16 5.69
CA LEU A 163 -7.11 5.49 4.31
C LEU A 163 -5.70 4.99 3.99
N ARG A 164 -5.56 4.30 2.86
CA ARG A 164 -4.28 3.94 2.26
C ARG A 164 -4.28 4.34 0.79
N LEU A 165 -3.09 4.70 0.30
CA LEU A 165 -2.85 5.04 -1.09
C LEU A 165 -1.82 4.05 -1.61
N LEU A 166 -2.07 3.46 -2.77
CA LEU A 166 -1.04 2.73 -3.48
C LEU A 166 -0.36 3.68 -4.46
N ASP A 167 0.91 3.95 -4.24
CA ASP A 167 1.72 4.76 -5.12
C ASP A 167 3.07 4.07 -5.40
N GLY A 168 3.85 4.69 -6.30
CA GLY A 168 5.21 4.24 -6.62
C GLY A 168 6.28 4.77 -5.70
N GLY A 169 5.87 5.39 -4.60
CA GLY A 169 6.78 6.04 -3.69
C GLY A 169 7.69 5.01 -3.08
N SER A 170 8.98 5.18 -3.30
CA SER A 170 9.99 4.65 -2.40
C SER A 170 11.29 5.39 -2.55
N ASN A 171 12.06 5.29 -1.47
CA ASN A 171 13.14 6.17 -1.13
C ASN A 171 14.40 5.93 -2.00
N TYR A 172 15.54 6.47 -1.58
CA TYR A 172 16.73 6.51 -2.41
C TYR A 172 17.18 5.10 -2.85
N LEU A 173 17.12 4.85 -4.16
CA LEU A 173 17.52 3.59 -4.81
C LEU A 173 16.72 2.34 -4.38
N SER A 174 15.46 2.49 -3.97
CA SER A 174 14.66 1.38 -3.43
C SER A 174 13.19 1.44 -3.86
N GLN A 175 12.50 0.30 -3.76
CA GLN A 175 11.05 0.18 -3.90
C GLN A 175 10.48 -0.83 -2.92
N SER A 176 9.61 -0.39 -2.02
CA SER A 176 8.79 -1.22 -1.14
C SER A 176 7.79 -2.07 -1.93
N GLU A 177 7.22 -3.07 -1.27
CA GLU A 177 6.16 -3.90 -1.85
C GLU A 177 5.00 -3.03 -2.38
N LEU A 178 4.53 -3.34 -3.59
CA LEU A 178 3.37 -2.68 -4.19
C LEU A 178 2.07 -3.30 -3.67
N SER A 179 1.86 -3.21 -2.37
CA SER A 179 0.65 -3.65 -1.69
C SER A 179 0.14 -2.55 -0.75
N VAL A 180 -1.16 -2.60 -0.48
CA VAL A 180 -1.76 -1.84 0.62
C VAL A 180 -1.81 -2.75 1.83
N HIS A 181 -1.17 -2.33 2.92
CA HIS A 181 -1.24 -2.98 4.21
C HIS A 181 -1.91 -2.08 5.26
N ALA A 182 -2.68 -2.70 6.14
CA ALA A 182 -3.26 -2.03 7.30
C ALA A 182 -3.39 -3.00 8.48
N GLY A 183 -2.91 -2.59 9.65
CA GLY A 183 -3.33 -3.13 10.92
C GLY A 183 -4.76 -2.74 11.25
N LEU A 184 -5.41 -3.58 12.04
CA LEU A 184 -6.83 -3.48 12.39
C LEU A 184 -7.03 -3.41 13.91
N GLY A 185 -5.93 -3.52 14.67
CA GLY A 185 -5.95 -3.77 16.10
C GLY A 185 -6.81 -4.98 16.42
N GLN A 186 -7.80 -4.80 17.29
CA GLN A 186 -8.77 -5.83 17.65
C GLN A 186 -10.09 -5.75 16.86
N SER A 187 -10.17 -4.90 15.84
CA SER A 187 -11.39 -4.66 15.06
C SER A 187 -11.54 -5.64 13.89
N THR A 188 -12.78 -5.87 13.46
CA THR A 188 -13.08 -6.52 12.17
C THR A 188 -13.32 -5.50 11.07
N ILE A 189 -13.15 -5.92 9.81
CA ILE A 189 -13.45 -5.11 8.62
C ILE A 189 -14.94 -5.25 8.28
N ASP A 190 -15.64 -4.12 8.24
CA ASP A 190 -17.04 -4.05 7.78
C ASP A 190 -17.10 -3.92 6.26
N ALA A 191 -16.28 -3.03 5.69
CA ALA A 191 -16.17 -2.86 4.24
C ALA A 191 -14.80 -2.32 3.80
N ILE A 192 -14.45 -2.52 2.53
CA ILE A 192 -13.29 -1.93 1.86
C ILE A 192 -13.76 -1.23 0.58
N ASP A 193 -13.62 0.09 0.51
CA ASP A 193 -13.85 0.86 -0.70
C ASP A 193 -12.53 1.06 -1.45
N VAL A 194 -12.43 0.51 -2.66
CA VAL A 194 -11.30 0.70 -3.57
C VAL A 194 -11.70 1.71 -4.63
N MET A 195 -10.92 2.78 -4.77
CA MET A 195 -11.11 3.82 -5.77
C MET A 195 -9.92 3.78 -6.74
N TRP A 196 -10.18 3.37 -7.98
CA TRP A 196 -9.17 3.23 -9.01
C TRP A 196 -8.73 4.59 -9.57
N ALA A 197 -7.59 4.61 -10.28
CA ALA A 197 -7.01 5.86 -10.80
C ALA A 197 -7.85 6.52 -11.92
N ASP A 198 -8.68 5.74 -12.61
CA ASP A 198 -9.65 6.21 -13.62
C ASP A 198 -10.94 6.78 -13.01
N GLY A 199 -11.14 6.62 -11.69
CA GLY A 199 -12.29 7.12 -10.95
C GLY A 199 -13.37 6.08 -10.64
N HIS A 200 -13.28 4.86 -11.18
CA HIS A 200 -14.21 3.78 -10.83
C HIS A 200 -13.99 3.31 -9.39
N THR A 201 -15.04 2.76 -8.78
CA THR A 201 -15.01 2.35 -7.36
C THR A 201 -15.57 0.95 -7.14
N LEU A 202 -14.99 0.20 -6.20
CA LEU A 202 -15.40 -1.12 -5.71
C LEU A 202 -15.68 -1.08 -4.22
N THR A 203 -16.78 -1.69 -3.77
CA THR A 203 -17.01 -1.93 -2.34
C THR A 203 -16.98 -3.42 -2.01
N LEU A 204 -15.92 -3.80 -1.31
CA LEU A 204 -15.67 -5.00 -0.51
C LEU A 204 -16.57 -5.17 0.71
N ALA A 205 -17.64 -5.98 0.74
CA ALA A 205 -18.39 -6.19 1.99
C ALA A 205 -17.86 -7.39 2.81
N ALA A 206 -17.75 -7.23 4.15
CA ALA A 206 -17.43 -8.29 5.11
C ALA A 206 -16.14 -9.09 4.80
N VAL A 207 -15.04 -8.37 4.58
CA VAL A 207 -13.73 -8.95 4.24
C VAL A 207 -13.05 -9.58 5.47
N PRO A 208 -12.67 -10.86 5.45
CA PRO A 208 -11.91 -11.48 6.54
C PRO A 208 -10.54 -10.82 6.76
N ALA A 209 -10.21 -10.56 8.03
CA ALA A 209 -8.88 -10.13 8.47
C ALA A 209 -7.83 -11.27 8.39
N LYS A 210 -6.57 -10.91 8.65
CA LYS A 210 -5.36 -11.75 8.67
C LYS A 210 -5.17 -12.50 7.36
N ARG A 211 -5.29 -11.76 6.26
CA ARG A 211 -5.29 -12.34 4.93
C ARG A 211 -4.76 -11.36 3.89
N THR A 212 -4.06 -11.95 2.93
CA THR A 212 -3.66 -11.29 1.69
C THR A 212 -4.72 -11.50 0.63
N TRP A 213 -5.08 -10.43 -0.08
CA TRP A 213 -6.05 -10.40 -1.15
C TRP A 213 -5.42 -9.88 -2.43
N THR A 214 -5.89 -10.36 -3.58
CA THR A 214 -5.67 -9.72 -4.88
C THR A 214 -7.01 -9.22 -5.37
N ILE A 215 -7.14 -7.91 -5.51
CA ILE A 215 -8.35 -7.23 -5.97
C ILE A 215 -8.19 -6.95 -7.45
N SER A 216 -9.04 -7.54 -8.29
CA SER A 216 -9.04 -7.22 -9.71
C SER A 216 -9.80 -5.91 -9.96
N ALA A 217 -9.26 -5.07 -10.84
CA ALA A 217 -9.96 -3.89 -11.35
C ALA A 217 -11.20 -4.25 -12.14
N ARG A 218 -11.23 -5.46 -12.70
CA ARG A 218 -12.43 -6.04 -13.29
C ARG A 218 -13.37 -6.51 -12.17
N HIS A 219 -14.58 -5.96 -12.15
CA HIS A 219 -15.53 -6.19 -11.07
C HIS A 219 -16.41 -7.42 -11.23
N ASN A 220 -17.07 -7.76 -10.11
CA ASN A 220 -18.05 -8.83 -9.86
C ASN A 220 -19.24 -8.94 -10.83
N CYS A 221 -19.30 -8.11 -11.86
CA CYS A 221 -20.29 -8.18 -12.92
C CYS A 221 -19.57 -8.32 -14.27
N PRO A 222 -19.18 -9.54 -14.67
CA PRO A 222 -18.43 -9.73 -15.92
C PRO A 222 -19.27 -9.39 -17.17
N GLY A 223 -20.58 -9.17 -17.00
CA GLY A 223 -21.47 -8.67 -18.03
C GLY A 223 -21.35 -7.16 -18.31
N ASP A 224 -20.93 -6.35 -17.33
CA ASP A 224 -20.66 -4.91 -17.51
C ASP A 224 -19.23 -4.78 -18.05
N TRP A 225 -19.09 -4.82 -19.36
CA TRP A 225 -17.79 -4.91 -20.04
C TRP A 225 -17.12 -3.55 -20.18
N ASN A 226 -17.91 -2.49 -20.40
CA ASN A 226 -17.39 -1.12 -20.52
C ASN A 226 -17.22 -0.42 -19.17
N LEU A 227 -17.63 -1.09 -18.09
CA LEU A 227 -17.51 -0.67 -16.70
C LEU A 227 -18.31 0.59 -16.36
N ASP A 228 -19.34 0.92 -17.14
CA ASP A 228 -20.15 2.14 -16.92
C ASP A 228 -21.26 1.97 -15.86
N GLY A 229 -21.43 0.75 -15.34
CA GLY A 229 -22.43 0.41 -14.32
C GLY A 229 -23.81 0.08 -14.89
N ALA A 230 -23.99 0.10 -16.21
CA ALA A 230 -25.24 -0.23 -16.88
C ALA A 230 -25.06 -1.39 -17.85
N LEU A 231 -25.61 -2.55 -17.47
CA LEU A 231 -25.66 -3.72 -18.34
C LEU A 231 -26.52 -3.47 -19.60
N ASP A 232 -25.91 -3.11 -20.72
CA ASP A 232 -26.57 -2.74 -21.95
C ASP A 232 -25.82 -3.18 -23.24
N ILE A 233 -26.25 -2.65 -24.40
CA ILE A 233 -25.69 -3.09 -25.68
C ILE A 233 -24.24 -2.60 -25.87
N PHE A 234 -23.83 -1.54 -25.18
CA PHE A 234 -22.48 -0.99 -25.29
C PHE A 234 -21.45 -1.95 -24.69
N ASP A 235 -21.79 -2.67 -23.62
CA ASP A 235 -20.94 -3.75 -23.11
C ASP A 235 -20.67 -4.82 -24.15
N ILE A 236 -21.72 -5.29 -24.83
CA ILE A 236 -21.60 -6.33 -25.87
C ILE A 236 -20.76 -5.82 -27.04
N ILE A 237 -20.92 -4.55 -27.42
CA ILE A 237 -20.14 -3.95 -28.51
C ILE A 237 -18.66 -3.88 -28.13
N GLU A 238 -18.36 -3.48 -26.89
CA GLU A 238 -16.98 -3.37 -26.40
C GLU A 238 -16.32 -4.74 -26.25
N TYR A 239 -17.05 -5.71 -25.69
CA TYR A 239 -16.61 -7.11 -25.64
C TYR A 239 -16.23 -7.67 -27.02
N LEU A 240 -17.10 -7.48 -28.01
CA LEU A 240 -16.84 -7.98 -29.36
C LEU A 240 -15.68 -7.24 -30.04
N SER A 241 -15.44 -5.97 -29.68
CA SER A 241 -14.28 -5.20 -30.13
C SER A 241 -12.98 -5.79 -29.57
N ASP A 242 -12.95 -6.09 -28.27
CA ASP A 242 -11.80 -6.70 -27.61
C ASP A 242 -11.52 -8.11 -28.12
N LEU A 243 -12.58 -8.89 -28.37
CA LEU A 243 -12.47 -10.21 -28.98
C LEU A 243 -11.85 -10.15 -30.38
N ASP A 244 -12.31 -9.22 -31.23
CA ASP A 244 -11.74 -9.02 -32.59
C ASP A 244 -10.28 -8.54 -32.54
N ALA A 245 -9.92 -7.76 -31.52
CA ALA A 245 -8.55 -7.33 -31.26
C ALA A 245 -7.64 -8.44 -30.71
N GLY A 246 -8.19 -9.60 -30.33
CA GLY A 246 -7.45 -10.66 -29.64
C GLY A 246 -6.97 -10.23 -28.26
N HIS A 247 -7.76 -9.39 -27.57
CA HIS A 247 -7.41 -8.86 -26.27
C HIS A 247 -7.34 -10.00 -25.23
N PRO A 248 -6.30 -10.09 -24.38
CA PRO A 248 -6.20 -11.14 -23.37
C PRO A 248 -7.40 -11.24 -22.44
N GLN A 249 -8.14 -10.14 -22.25
CA GLN A 249 -9.33 -10.10 -21.40
C GLN A 249 -10.56 -10.76 -22.02
N ALA A 250 -10.59 -10.89 -23.35
CA ALA A 250 -11.67 -11.56 -24.05
C ALA A 250 -11.56 -13.10 -23.97
N ASP A 251 -10.44 -13.64 -23.47
CA ASP A 251 -10.28 -15.07 -23.15
C ASP A 251 -10.93 -15.38 -21.78
N LEU A 252 -12.24 -15.55 -21.77
CA LEU A 252 -13.03 -15.81 -20.57
C LEU A 252 -12.97 -17.26 -20.11
N ASN A 253 -12.61 -18.18 -21.01
CA ASN A 253 -12.49 -19.60 -20.69
C ASN A 253 -11.05 -20.00 -20.24
N ALA A 254 -10.10 -19.07 -20.33
CA ALA A 254 -8.71 -19.18 -19.93
C ALA A 254 -7.93 -20.29 -20.65
N ASP A 255 -8.22 -20.53 -21.93
CA ASP A 255 -7.49 -21.50 -22.77
C ASP A 255 -6.29 -20.91 -23.51
N GLY A 256 -6.07 -19.59 -23.37
CA GLY A 256 -4.98 -18.84 -23.99
C GLY A 256 -5.34 -18.27 -25.36
N ALA A 257 -6.59 -18.35 -25.81
CA ALA A 257 -7.06 -17.77 -27.06
C ALA A 257 -8.41 -17.08 -26.90
N ALA A 258 -8.46 -15.76 -27.16
CA ALA A 258 -9.71 -15.02 -27.28
C ALA A 258 -10.42 -15.38 -28.59
N ASP A 259 -11.45 -16.23 -28.53
CA ASP A 259 -12.16 -16.74 -29.70
C ASP A 259 -13.69 -16.89 -29.51
N ILE A 260 -14.35 -17.54 -30.47
CA ILE A 260 -15.80 -17.65 -30.47
C ILE A 260 -16.38 -18.41 -29.26
N PHE A 261 -15.58 -19.25 -28.60
CA PHE A 261 -16.00 -19.97 -27.39
C PHE A 261 -16.16 -19.03 -26.20
N ASP A 262 -15.44 -17.91 -26.16
CA ASP A 262 -15.58 -16.90 -25.11
C ASP A 262 -16.88 -16.12 -25.20
N ILE A 263 -17.45 -15.98 -26.42
CA ILE A 263 -18.74 -15.30 -26.60
C ILE A 263 -19.83 -15.94 -25.75
N LEU A 264 -19.80 -17.28 -25.61
CA LEU A 264 -20.78 -17.99 -24.79
C LEU A 264 -20.57 -17.75 -23.30
N ALA A 265 -19.32 -17.64 -22.85
CA ALA A 265 -19.01 -17.29 -21.47
C ALA A 265 -19.50 -15.86 -21.17
N TYR A 266 -19.16 -14.91 -22.04
CA TYR A 266 -19.60 -13.52 -21.89
C TYR A 266 -21.11 -13.37 -21.88
N LEU A 267 -21.82 -14.01 -22.82
CA LEU A 267 -23.29 -13.92 -22.86
C LEU A 267 -23.95 -14.54 -21.63
N ASN A 268 -23.32 -15.54 -20.99
CA ASN A 268 -23.81 -16.07 -19.71
C ASN A 268 -23.62 -15.05 -18.59
N ASP A 269 -22.45 -14.41 -18.52
CA ASP A 269 -22.17 -13.38 -17.52
C ASP A 269 -23.11 -12.19 -17.70
N PHE A 270 -23.26 -11.70 -18.94
CA PHE A 270 -24.22 -10.67 -19.32
C PHE A 270 -25.65 -11.03 -18.94
N ALA A 271 -26.10 -12.25 -19.25
CA ALA A 271 -27.45 -12.68 -18.89
C ALA A 271 -27.66 -12.90 -17.38
N SER A 272 -26.59 -13.20 -16.64
CA SER A 272 -26.63 -13.41 -15.19
C SER A 272 -26.71 -12.10 -14.41
N GLY A 273 -26.30 -10.99 -15.03
CA GLY A 273 -26.29 -9.66 -14.44
C GLY A 273 -25.19 -9.46 -13.40
N CYS A 274 -25.35 -8.37 -12.64
CA CYS A 274 -24.61 -8.02 -11.45
C CYS A 274 -25.48 -8.33 -10.21
#